data_AF-A0A522BJT4-F1
#
_entry.id   AF-A0A522BJT4-F1
#
_cell.length_a   1.000
_cell.length_b   1.000
_cell.length_c   1.000
_cell.angle_alpha   90.00
_cell.angle_beta   90.00
_cell.angle_gamma   90.00
#
_symmetry.space_group_name_H-M   'P 1'
#
loop_
_entity.id
_entity.type
_entity.pdbx_description
1 polymer ?
#
loop_
_entity_poly.entity_id
_entity_poly.type
_entity_poly.pdbx_seq_one_letter_code
_entity_poly.pdbx_strand_id
1 'polypeptide(L)'
;MKIRFYIMCLVLLAGIGGLFGCSVSATDSGDGGGGVIIPAGYDGATTPAVLTPANAETLTDNVVSFDNPASYIVFRNAGGETSGRENLRGLAKVSSLARDVRSLVRTAGATKIIPGEFSGSAFVTYTETYTTYNATVEFTNFSDSADAPPLYGTVYVSETWSVSGSTTKGTVNATFADNFWAGPVKVTGSFRLAYTESASYVKDMVTMNLLYEDTSLGYSLAYSNLVFTDDTDYVNELATQSLNGRIYDSDYGYVVIDTAEPVVMDTVTGFYYDGEIFIDGTSGSSVWLLFTGNDIIARLEAGDDNLFDDLPPWYAN
;
A
#
# COMPACT_ATOMS: atom_id res chain seq x y z
N MET A 1 13.76 23.18 1.11
CA MET A 1 14.81 22.85 2.10
C MET A 1 14.50 21.45 2.60
N LYS A 2 15.25 20.44 2.16
CA LYS A 2 14.94 19.01 2.39
C LYS A 2 15.19 18.66 3.86
N ILE A 3 14.14 18.37 4.64
CA ILE A 3 14.28 17.74 5.95
C ILE A 3 14.16 16.24 5.74
N ARG A 4 15.32 15.59 5.62
CA ARG A 4 15.45 14.14 5.73
C ARG A 4 15.30 13.79 7.21
N PHE A 5 14.27 13.03 7.56
CA PHE A 5 14.12 12.44 8.88
C PHE A 5 15.06 11.23 8.97
N TYR A 6 16.27 11.46 9.47
CA TYR A 6 17.12 10.40 10.01
C TYR A 6 16.71 10.18 11.48
N ILE A 7 16.26 8.98 11.83
CA ILE A 7 16.33 8.50 13.22
C ILE A 7 17.40 7.42 13.27
N MET A 8 18.63 7.90 13.43
CA MET A 8 19.71 7.17 14.08
C MET A 8 19.48 7.33 15.58
N CYS A 9 19.21 6.25 16.30
CA CYS A 9 19.42 6.20 17.75
C CYS A 9 20.31 5.01 18.10
N LEU A 10 21.61 5.32 18.09
CA LEU A 10 22.72 4.57 18.64
C LEU A 10 22.48 4.26 20.12
N VAL A 11 22.42 2.99 20.52
CA VAL A 11 22.65 2.59 21.93
C VAL A 11 23.77 1.57 21.96
N LEU A 12 24.86 2.00 22.59
CA LEU A 12 26.10 1.27 22.79
C LEU A 12 25.91 0.11 23.77
N LEU A 13 26.60 -0.99 23.47
CA LEU A 13 26.76 -2.25 24.21
C LEU A 13 26.94 -2.14 25.74
N ALA A 14 26.37 -3.12 26.45
CA ALA A 14 27.11 -3.94 27.41
C ALA A 14 26.39 -5.28 27.70
N GLY A 15 27.08 -6.42 27.47
CA GLY A 15 26.94 -7.60 28.34
C GLY A 15 26.28 -8.88 27.81
N ILE A 16 27.00 -9.64 26.99
CA ILE A 16 27.32 -11.09 27.10
C ILE A 16 26.24 -12.06 27.63
N GLY A 17 25.95 -13.11 26.83
CA GLY A 17 25.57 -14.43 27.34
C GLY A 17 24.73 -15.24 26.35
N GLY A 18 25.33 -16.20 25.64
CA GLY A 18 24.73 -16.88 24.49
C GLY A 18 23.63 -17.90 24.82
N LEU A 19 22.96 -18.39 23.78
CA LEU A 19 22.94 -19.80 23.42
C LEU A 19 22.25 -19.98 22.06
N PHE A 20 22.81 -20.87 21.24
CA PHE A 20 22.20 -21.39 20.03
C PHE A 20 20.85 -22.06 20.34
N GLY A 21 19.83 -21.73 19.57
CA GLY A 21 18.53 -22.39 19.60
C GLY A 21 17.84 -22.25 18.26
N CYS A 22 18.04 -23.22 17.39
CA CYS A 22 17.26 -23.41 16.17
C CYS A 22 15.79 -23.59 16.57
N SER A 23 14.91 -22.63 16.24
CA SER A 23 13.47 -22.81 16.39
C SER A 23 12.76 -22.50 15.07
N VAL A 24 12.45 -23.60 14.40
CA VAL A 24 11.33 -23.91 13.51
C VAL A 24 10.40 -22.74 13.21
N SER A 25 10.32 -22.43 11.91
CA SER A 25 9.29 -21.65 11.24
C SER A 25 7.89 -22.10 11.65
N ALA A 26 7.16 -21.22 12.33
CA ALA A 26 5.72 -21.32 12.45
C ALA A 26 5.11 -20.76 11.16
N THR A 27 4.89 -21.65 10.19
CA THR A 27 3.85 -21.46 9.18
C THR A 27 2.51 -21.58 9.90
N ASP A 28 1.89 -20.45 10.22
CA ASP A 28 0.56 -20.45 10.81
C ASP A 28 -0.44 -19.82 9.83
N SER A 29 -1.44 -20.65 9.52
CA SER A 29 -2.80 -20.32 9.08
C SER A 29 -2.97 -19.55 7.77
N GLY A 30 -3.26 -20.32 6.72
CA GLY A 30 -4.11 -19.85 5.65
C GLY A 30 -5.52 -19.56 6.17
N ASP A 31 -6.01 -18.38 5.81
CA ASP A 31 -7.43 -18.07 5.67
C ASP A 31 -7.59 -17.80 4.17
N GLY A 32 -8.19 -18.72 3.42
CA GLY A 32 -9.63 -18.66 3.23
C GLY A 32 -9.90 -17.60 2.17
N GLY A 33 -9.99 -18.01 0.90
CA GLY A 33 -10.46 -17.16 -0.19
C GLY A 33 -11.85 -16.65 0.12
N GLY A 34 -11.91 -15.56 0.88
CA GLY A 34 -13.13 -14.82 1.15
C GLY A 34 -13.71 -14.42 -0.19
N GLY A 35 -15.01 -14.66 -0.37
CA GLY A 35 -15.72 -14.18 -1.55
C GLY A 35 -15.33 -12.73 -1.81
N VAL A 36 -14.97 -12.41 -3.05
CA VAL A 36 -14.51 -11.07 -3.40
C VAL A 36 -15.67 -10.10 -3.16
N ILE A 37 -15.50 -9.19 -2.21
CA ILE A 37 -16.50 -8.16 -1.89
C ILE A 37 -16.13 -6.93 -2.70
N ILE A 38 -16.87 -6.68 -3.78
CA ILE A 38 -16.78 -5.40 -4.50
C ILE A 38 -17.15 -4.31 -3.48
N PRO A 39 -16.30 -3.29 -3.27
CA PRO A 39 -16.62 -2.20 -2.36
C PRO A 39 -17.97 -1.57 -2.70
N ALA A 40 -18.79 -1.37 -1.67
CA ALA A 40 -20.12 -0.80 -1.84
C ALA A 40 -20.02 0.60 -2.48
N GLY A 41 -20.85 0.87 -3.48
CA GLY A 41 -20.85 2.14 -4.21
C GLY A 41 -19.99 2.16 -5.47
N TYR A 42 -19.16 1.15 -5.72
CA TYR A 42 -18.46 1.03 -6.99
C TYR A 42 -19.48 0.84 -8.14
N ASP A 43 -19.44 1.73 -9.11
CA ASP A 43 -20.39 1.82 -10.24
C ASP A 43 -19.77 1.47 -11.60
N GLY A 44 -18.48 1.12 -11.62
CA GLY A 44 -17.71 0.79 -12.82
C GLY A 44 -17.85 -0.65 -13.30
N ALA A 45 -17.02 -1.03 -14.28
CA ALA A 45 -16.99 -2.37 -14.84
C ALA A 45 -16.59 -3.43 -13.80
N THR A 46 -17.40 -4.49 -13.67
CA THR A 46 -17.19 -5.57 -12.67
C THR A 46 -16.86 -6.93 -13.29
N THR A 47 -16.67 -6.98 -14.61
CA THR A 47 -16.17 -8.16 -15.33
C THR A 47 -14.64 -8.15 -15.35
N PRO A 48 -13.97 -9.30 -15.44
CA PRO A 48 -12.51 -9.31 -15.58
C PRO A 48 -12.10 -8.61 -16.88
N ALA A 49 -11.05 -7.79 -16.80
CA ALA A 49 -10.55 -6.97 -17.89
C ALA A 49 -9.88 -7.84 -18.96
N VAL A 50 -10.00 -7.46 -20.23
CA VAL A 50 -9.16 -8.04 -21.30
C VAL A 50 -7.88 -7.23 -21.34
N LEU A 51 -6.74 -7.85 -21.03
CA LEU A 51 -5.44 -7.19 -21.12
C LEU A 51 -4.97 -7.17 -22.57
N THR A 52 -4.62 -5.98 -23.04
CA THR A 52 -4.19 -5.69 -24.41
C THR A 52 -2.99 -4.76 -24.37
N PRO A 53 -2.18 -4.66 -25.44
CA PRO A 53 -1.07 -3.71 -25.46
C PRO A 53 -1.49 -2.25 -25.22
N ALA A 54 -2.75 -1.90 -25.46
CA ALA A 54 -3.25 -0.53 -25.32
C ALA A 54 -3.67 -0.15 -23.89
N ASN A 55 -3.94 -1.13 -23.01
CA ASN A 55 -4.40 -0.88 -21.63
C ASN A 55 -3.56 -1.58 -20.56
N ALA A 56 -2.69 -2.54 -20.95
CA ALA A 56 -1.81 -3.25 -20.02
C ALA A 56 -0.97 -2.28 -19.20
N GLU A 57 -0.55 -1.16 -19.78
CA GLU A 57 0.21 -0.14 -19.06
C GLU A 57 -0.55 0.51 -17.92
N THR A 58 -1.68 1.13 -18.23
CA THR A 58 -2.53 1.74 -17.22
C THR A 58 -2.95 0.74 -16.13
N LEU A 59 -3.32 -0.49 -16.51
CA LEU A 59 -3.76 -1.51 -15.56
C LEU A 59 -2.61 -2.01 -14.69
N THR A 60 -1.40 -2.12 -15.25
CA THR A 60 -0.20 -2.47 -14.46
C THR A 60 0.16 -1.32 -13.53
N ASP A 61 0.17 -0.07 -13.97
CA ASP A 61 0.47 1.11 -13.14
C ASP A 61 -0.52 1.33 -11.99
N ASN A 62 -1.79 0.98 -12.21
CA ASN A 62 -2.82 0.99 -11.17
C ASN A 62 -2.51 -0.02 -10.04
N VAL A 63 -1.79 -1.10 -10.36
CA VAL A 63 -1.39 -2.17 -9.44
C VAL A 63 0.00 -1.89 -8.85
N VAL A 64 0.98 -1.80 -9.74
CA VAL A 64 2.40 -1.73 -9.46
C VAL A 64 3.01 -0.49 -10.12
N SER A 65 3.58 0.44 -9.34
CA SER A 65 4.36 1.55 -9.88
C SER A 65 5.69 1.69 -9.16
N PHE A 66 6.71 2.17 -9.86
CA PHE A 66 8.07 2.26 -9.35
C PHE A 66 8.47 3.72 -9.17
N ASP A 67 9.15 4.01 -8.06
CA ASP A 67 9.88 5.26 -7.91
C ASP A 67 11.39 5.02 -7.97
N ASN A 68 12.05 5.94 -8.66
CA ASN A 68 13.48 6.00 -9.00
C ASN A 68 14.43 5.61 -7.85
N PRO A 69 15.49 4.84 -8.14
CA PRO A 69 15.41 3.48 -8.63
C PRO A 69 15.10 2.55 -7.46
N ALA A 70 14.09 1.70 -7.65
CA ALA A 70 13.89 0.46 -6.92
C ALA A 70 13.08 0.49 -5.60
N SER A 71 12.30 1.55 -5.32
CA SER A 71 11.18 1.40 -4.36
C SER A 71 9.86 1.16 -5.11
N TYR A 72 9.26 0.00 -4.89
CA TYR A 72 7.96 -0.38 -5.38
C TYR A 72 6.91 0.36 -4.54
N ILE A 73 6.17 1.26 -5.20
CA ILE A 73 5.02 1.94 -4.61
C ILE A 73 3.78 1.25 -5.15
N VAL A 74 3.16 0.45 -4.30
CA VAL A 74 1.78 0.05 -4.50
C VAL A 74 0.94 1.34 -4.59
N PHE A 75 0.16 1.51 -5.66
CA PHE A 75 -0.84 2.58 -5.83
C PHE A 75 -0.33 3.99 -6.19
N ARG A 76 0.89 4.15 -6.71
CA ARG A 76 1.43 5.49 -7.01
C ARG A 76 0.60 6.28 -8.02
N ASN A 77 0.18 5.60 -9.09
CA ASN A 77 -0.24 6.26 -10.33
C ASN A 77 -1.54 5.70 -10.85
N ALA A 78 -2.46 5.35 -9.95
CA ALA A 78 -3.79 4.99 -10.41
C ALA A 78 -4.36 6.20 -11.16
N GLY A 79 -4.47 6.14 -12.49
CA GLY A 79 -4.76 7.33 -13.31
C GLY A 79 -3.83 7.58 -14.50
N GLY A 80 -2.64 6.99 -14.54
CA GLY A 80 -1.68 7.10 -15.65
C GLY A 80 -1.08 8.50 -15.84
N GLU A 81 0.07 8.59 -16.54
CA GLU A 81 0.71 9.87 -16.87
C GLU A 81 0.05 10.62 -18.04
N THR A 82 -0.79 9.93 -18.81
CA THR A 82 -1.22 10.39 -20.14
C THR A 82 -2.60 11.06 -20.20
N SER A 83 -3.35 11.18 -19.10
CA SER A 83 -4.72 11.69 -19.21
C SER A 83 -5.32 12.21 -17.91
N GLY A 84 -5.24 13.52 -17.63
CA GLY A 84 -6.21 14.29 -16.81
C GLY A 84 -6.55 13.81 -15.38
N ARG A 85 -5.96 12.71 -14.92
CA ARG A 85 -6.26 11.96 -13.69
C ARG A 85 -5.21 12.19 -12.60
N GLU A 86 -4.44 13.26 -12.72
CA GLU A 86 -3.41 13.67 -11.75
C GLU A 86 -3.95 13.79 -10.32
N ASN A 87 -5.26 14.04 -10.17
CA ASN A 87 -5.95 14.10 -8.88
C ASN A 87 -5.90 12.79 -8.09
N LEU A 88 -5.71 11.66 -8.78
CA LEU A 88 -5.55 10.34 -8.17
C LEU A 88 -4.14 10.09 -7.61
N ARG A 89 -3.18 11.02 -7.76
CA ARG A 89 -1.96 11.02 -6.91
C ARG A 89 -2.30 11.18 -5.42
N GLY A 90 -3.49 11.68 -5.10
CA GLY A 90 -4.07 11.65 -3.76
C GLY A 90 -4.19 10.23 -3.19
N LEU A 91 -4.26 9.18 -4.02
CA LEU A 91 -4.36 7.77 -3.61
C LEU A 91 -3.12 7.30 -2.83
N ALA A 92 -1.94 7.50 -3.41
CA ALA A 92 -0.67 7.17 -2.78
C ALA A 92 -0.50 7.92 -1.45
N LYS A 93 -0.97 9.18 -1.40
CA LYS A 93 -0.97 9.98 -0.17
C LYS A 93 -1.97 9.46 0.86
N VAL A 94 -3.19 9.06 0.48
CA VAL A 94 -4.16 8.48 1.41
C VAL A 94 -3.64 7.15 1.96
N SER A 95 -2.99 6.32 1.14
CA SER A 95 -2.33 5.08 1.55
C SER A 95 -1.06 5.32 2.40
N SER A 96 -0.29 6.38 2.13
CA SER A 96 0.84 6.81 2.97
C SER A 96 0.36 7.37 4.30
N LEU A 97 -0.63 8.26 4.28
CA LEU A 97 -1.25 8.86 5.46
C LEU A 97 -1.87 7.77 6.34
N ALA A 98 -2.43 6.72 5.74
CA ALA A 98 -2.88 5.51 6.43
C ALA A 98 -1.75 4.81 7.23
N ARG A 99 -0.57 4.66 6.64
CA ARG A 99 0.63 4.14 7.35
C ARG A 99 1.13 5.13 8.41
N ASP A 100 1.11 6.43 8.10
CA ASP A 100 1.61 7.51 8.94
C ASP A 100 0.65 7.93 10.05
N VAL A 101 -0.63 7.54 9.98
CA VAL A 101 -1.65 7.82 11.01
C VAL A 101 -1.18 7.29 12.37
N ARG A 102 -0.48 6.14 12.42
CA ARG A 102 0.16 5.64 13.65
C ARG A 102 1.17 6.63 14.23
N SER A 103 1.93 7.33 13.39
CA SER A 103 2.91 8.34 13.80
C SER A 103 2.25 9.64 14.29
N LEU A 104 1.13 10.04 13.69
CA LEU A 104 0.38 11.25 14.06
C LEU A 104 -0.24 11.14 15.47
N VAL A 105 -0.51 9.91 15.87
CA VAL A 105 -1.34 9.47 17.00
C VAL A 105 -0.59 9.36 18.34
N ARG A 106 0.72 9.09 18.36
CA ARG A 106 1.49 8.75 19.59
C ARG A 106 1.90 9.93 20.49
N THR A 107 1.04 10.92 20.72
CA THR A 107 1.35 12.02 21.67
C THR A 107 0.22 12.24 22.66
N ALA A 108 0.49 11.99 23.95
CA ALA A 108 -0.48 12.10 25.04
C ALA A 108 -1.03 13.54 25.23
N GLY A 109 -2.36 13.69 25.28
CA GLY A 109 -3.11 14.93 25.54
C GLY A 109 -4.48 14.96 24.86
N ALA A 110 -5.52 15.43 25.54
CA ALA A 110 -6.87 15.59 24.98
C ALA A 110 -6.83 16.46 23.71
N THR A 111 -7.46 15.98 22.62
CA THR A 111 -7.64 16.61 21.30
C THR A 111 -6.42 17.36 20.74
N LYS A 112 -5.84 16.86 19.65
CA LYS A 112 -4.68 17.47 18.98
C LYS A 112 -5.09 18.16 17.68
N ILE A 113 -4.58 19.36 17.45
CA ILE A 113 -4.67 20.04 16.16
C ILE A 113 -3.31 19.93 15.47
N ILE A 114 -3.31 19.41 14.25
CA ILE A 114 -2.12 19.24 13.42
C ILE A 114 -2.25 20.20 12.23
N PRO A 115 -1.47 21.29 12.17
CA PRO A 115 -1.50 22.18 11.02
C PRO A 115 -0.89 21.47 9.80
N GLY A 116 -1.51 21.66 8.63
CA GLY A 116 -0.87 21.26 7.37
C GLY A 116 0.26 22.23 7.02
N GLU A 117 1.33 21.73 6.42
CA GLU A 117 2.48 22.55 5.99
C GLU A 117 2.08 23.60 4.94
N PHE A 118 1.13 23.26 4.06
CA PHE A 118 0.68 24.11 2.96
C PHE A 118 -0.70 24.71 3.20
N SER A 119 -1.61 23.96 3.84
CA SER A 119 -2.94 24.48 4.16
C SER A 119 -3.67 23.69 5.25
N GLY A 120 -4.65 24.35 5.87
CA GLY A 120 -5.65 23.71 6.72
C GLY A 120 -5.11 23.00 7.95
N SER A 121 -5.89 22.08 8.49
CA SER A 121 -5.56 21.37 9.74
C SER A 121 -6.27 20.02 9.82
N ALA A 122 -5.69 19.11 10.59
CA ALA A 122 -6.34 17.89 11.05
C ALA A 122 -6.63 17.98 12.55
N PHE A 123 -7.84 17.63 12.95
CA PHE A 123 -8.30 17.59 14.34
C PHE A 123 -8.40 16.14 14.77
N VAL A 124 -7.57 15.74 15.72
CA VAL A 124 -7.51 14.36 16.23
C VAL A 124 -8.19 14.33 17.60
N THR A 125 -9.33 13.66 17.71
CA THR A 125 -9.95 13.32 18.99
C THR A 125 -9.73 11.85 19.26
N TYR A 126 -9.24 11.48 20.43
CA TYR A 126 -8.89 10.08 20.69
C TYR A 126 -9.12 9.64 22.13
N THR A 127 -9.14 8.33 22.29
CA THR A 127 -9.16 7.61 23.55
C THR A 127 -8.05 6.57 23.53
N GLU A 128 -7.30 6.47 24.62
CA GLU A 128 -6.16 5.57 24.72
C GLU A 128 -6.20 4.82 26.05
N THR A 129 -5.83 3.54 26.00
CA THR A 129 -5.49 2.71 27.14
C THR A 129 -4.08 2.16 26.92
N TYR A 130 -3.58 1.31 27.82
CA TYR A 130 -2.22 0.78 27.73
C TYR A 130 -1.91 -0.02 26.45
N THR A 131 -2.92 -0.65 25.84
CA THR A 131 -2.77 -1.56 24.68
C THR A 131 -3.73 -1.24 23.54
N THR A 132 -4.48 -0.15 23.64
CA THR A 132 -5.54 0.16 22.68
C THR A 132 -5.66 1.65 22.49
N TYR A 133 -5.82 2.06 21.25
CA TYR A 133 -6.02 3.43 20.83
C TYR A 133 -7.22 3.49 19.89
N ASN A 134 -8.08 4.48 20.04
CA ASN A 134 -9.13 4.78 19.08
C ASN A 134 -9.17 6.29 18.84
N ALA A 135 -9.17 6.72 17.58
CA ALA A 135 -9.27 8.12 17.21
C ALA A 135 -10.26 8.37 16.09
N THR A 136 -10.74 9.61 16.09
CA THR A 136 -11.40 10.26 14.98
C THR A 136 -10.50 11.40 14.53
N VAL A 137 -10.10 11.37 13.26
CA VAL A 137 -9.31 12.43 12.63
C VAL A 137 -10.21 13.17 11.65
N GLU A 138 -10.43 14.45 11.89
CA GLU A 138 -11.20 15.32 11.00
C GLU A 138 -10.27 16.26 10.25
N PHE A 139 -10.26 16.17 8.92
CA PHE A 139 -9.46 16.99 8.04
C PHE A 139 -10.28 18.18 7.54
N THR A 140 -9.71 19.38 7.67
CA THR A 140 -10.27 20.61 7.14
C THR A 140 -9.26 21.28 6.24
N ASN A 141 -9.39 21.08 4.93
CA ASN A 141 -8.48 21.63 3.92
C ASN A 141 -7.00 21.29 4.18
N PHE A 142 -6.74 20.12 4.75
CA PHE A 142 -5.41 19.74 5.24
C PHE A 142 -4.49 19.41 4.06
N SER A 143 -3.35 20.09 3.96
CA SER A 143 -2.30 19.71 3.03
C SER A 143 -0.91 19.86 3.63
N ASP A 144 -0.13 18.79 3.49
CA ASP A 144 1.29 18.64 3.82
C ASP A 144 2.18 18.49 2.57
N SER A 145 1.60 18.66 1.37
CA SER A 145 2.34 18.58 0.09
C SER A 145 1.86 19.66 -0.87
N ALA A 146 2.80 20.26 -1.61
CA ALA A 146 2.50 21.22 -2.67
C ALA A 146 1.83 20.56 -3.89
N ASP A 147 2.10 19.27 -4.09
CA ASP A 147 1.79 18.54 -5.33
C ASP A 147 0.56 17.63 -5.18
N ALA A 148 -0.08 17.62 -4.00
CA ALA A 148 -1.23 16.79 -3.71
C ALA A 148 -2.44 17.64 -3.31
N PRO A 149 -3.67 17.23 -3.69
CA PRO A 149 -4.86 17.95 -3.30
C PRO A 149 -5.06 17.94 -1.77
N PRO A 150 -5.71 18.98 -1.20
CA PRO A 150 -6.03 19.01 0.21
C PRO A 150 -7.05 17.94 0.58
N LEU A 151 -6.95 17.46 1.82
CA LEU A 151 -7.83 16.47 2.42
C LEU A 151 -8.98 17.13 3.19
N TYR A 152 -10.15 16.51 3.11
CA TYR A 152 -11.36 16.89 3.84
C TYR A 152 -12.05 15.65 4.40
N GLY A 153 -12.83 15.85 5.47
CA GLY A 153 -13.71 14.82 6.02
C GLY A 153 -13.07 14.02 7.14
N THR A 154 -13.56 12.81 7.38
CA THR A 154 -13.27 12.09 8.62
C THR A 154 -12.66 10.71 8.36
N VAL A 155 -11.67 10.35 9.16
CA VAL A 155 -11.11 9.00 9.24
C VAL A 155 -11.22 8.51 10.68
N TYR A 156 -11.74 7.29 10.85
CA TYR A 156 -11.75 6.58 12.12
C TYR A 156 -10.56 5.65 12.18
N VAL A 157 -9.85 5.64 13.29
CA VAL A 157 -8.63 4.87 13.49
C VAL A 157 -8.77 4.07 14.76
N SER A 158 -8.36 2.81 14.74
CA SER A 158 -8.17 2.00 15.93
C SER A 158 -6.83 1.29 15.86
N GLU A 159 -6.13 1.19 16.98
CA GLU A 159 -4.93 0.39 17.12
C GLU A 159 -5.06 -0.50 18.34
N THR A 160 -4.61 -1.75 18.22
CA THR A 160 -4.32 -2.61 19.35
C THR A 160 -2.87 -3.04 19.27
N TRP A 161 -2.17 -3.10 20.41
CA TRP A 161 -0.80 -3.59 20.43
C TRP A 161 -0.46 -4.30 21.72
N SER A 162 0.60 -5.10 21.65
CA SER A 162 1.21 -5.79 22.77
C SER A 162 2.73 -5.75 22.63
N VAL A 163 3.42 -5.75 23.77
CA VAL A 163 4.88 -5.82 23.82
C VAL A 163 5.26 -7.08 24.59
N SER A 164 6.11 -7.91 23.99
CA SER A 164 6.68 -9.10 24.63
C SER A 164 8.19 -9.10 24.39
N GLY A 165 8.96 -8.91 25.46
CA GLY A 165 10.41 -8.70 25.35
C GLY A 165 10.74 -7.46 24.53
N SER A 166 11.55 -7.62 23.49
CA SER A 166 11.91 -6.57 22.53
C SER A 166 11.01 -6.53 21.29
N THR A 167 9.93 -7.30 21.27
CA THR A 167 9.03 -7.40 20.12
C THR A 167 7.71 -6.69 20.42
N THR A 168 7.29 -5.81 19.51
CA THR A 168 5.98 -5.18 19.52
C THR A 168 5.12 -5.80 18.43
N LYS A 169 3.89 -6.16 18.74
CA LYS A 169 2.90 -6.65 17.77
C LYS A 169 1.65 -5.81 17.85
N GLY A 170 1.06 -5.48 16.72
CA GLY A 170 -0.17 -4.72 16.73
C GLY A 170 -1.00 -4.85 15.48
N THR A 171 -2.16 -4.23 15.52
CA THR A 171 -3.08 -4.08 14.40
C THR A 171 -3.64 -2.68 14.43
N VAL A 172 -3.46 -1.95 13.35
CA VAL A 172 -4.12 -0.67 13.06
C VAL A 172 -5.25 -0.95 12.08
N ASN A 173 -6.44 -0.43 12.34
CA ASN A 173 -7.51 -0.34 11.35
C ASN A 173 -7.81 1.14 11.13
N ALA A 174 -8.05 1.52 9.88
CA ALA A 174 -8.73 2.78 9.62
C ALA A 174 -9.87 2.63 8.63
N THR A 175 -10.88 3.47 8.83
CA THR A 175 -12.08 3.53 8.01
C THR A 175 -12.30 4.97 7.58
N PHE A 176 -12.40 5.18 6.27
CA PHE A 176 -12.74 6.47 5.68
C PHE A 176 -14.25 6.65 5.74
N ALA A 177 -14.69 7.75 6.33
CA ALA A 177 -16.11 8.09 6.38
C ALA A 177 -16.60 8.51 4.99
N ASP A 178 -17.90 8.42 4.75
CA ASP A 178 -18.53 8.77 3.45
C ASP A 178 -18.29 10.23 3.01
N ASN A 179 -17.87 11.10 3.93
CA ASN A 179 -17.54 12.49 3.69
C ASN A 179 -16.04 12.74 3.48
N PHE A 180 -15.20 11.72 3.30
CA PHE A 180 -13.76 11.90 3.10
C PHE A 180 -13.41 12.17 1.63
N TRP A 181 -12.63 13.21 1.39
CA TRP A 181 -12.22 13.67 0.06
C TRP A 181 -10.75 14.05 -0.02
N ALA A 182 -10.15 13.82 -1.17
CA ALA A 182 -8.87 14.37 -1.59
C ALA A 182 -9.09 15.16 -2.89
N GLY A 183 -9.28 16.47 -2.77
CA GLY A 183 -9.71 17.30 -3.92
C GLY A 183 -11.06 16.82 -4.48
N PRO A 184 -11.19 16.52 -5.79
CA PRO A 184 -12.44 16.03 -6.39
C PRO A 184 -12.69 14.53 -6.17
N VAL A 185 -11.75 13.82 -5.54
CA VAL A 185 -11.79 12.37 -5.34
C VAL A 185 -12.40 12.07 -3.99
N LYS A 186 -13.51 11.33 -3.99
CA LYS A 186 -14.10 10.76 -2.78
C LYS A 186 -13.41 9.44 -2.46
N VAL A 187 -13.09 9.21 -1.18
CA VAL A 187 -12.51 7.93 -0.73
C VAL A 187 -13.39 7.31 0.32
N THR A 188 -13.75 6.06 0.14
CA THR A 188 -14.52 5.28 1.12
C THR A 188 -13.91 3.90 1.32
N GLY A 189 -14.27 3.25 2.43
CA GLY A 189 -13.81 1.91 2.75
C GLY A 189 -12.84 1.88 3.93
N SER A 190 -11.99 0.85 3.97
CA SER A 190 -11.11 0.60 5.10
C SER A 190 -9.80 -0.04 4.69
N PHE A 191 -8.80 0.14 5.54
CA PHE A 191 -7.58 -0.64 5.51
C PHE A 191 -7.24 -1.16 6.91
N ARG A 192 -6.48 -2.25 6.95
CA ARG A 192 -5.95 -2.86 8.16
C ARG A 192 -4.45 -3.11 7.98
N LEU A 193 -3.63 -2.61 8.89
CA LEU A 193 -2.21 -2.95 9.00
C LEU A 193 -2.02 -3.85 10.21
N ALA A 194 -1.62 -5.09 10.02
CA ALA A 194 -1.06 -5.93 11.06
C ALA A 194 0.46 -5.83 11.02
N TYR A 195 1.10 -5.61 12.16
CA TYR A 195 2.55 -5.41 12.22
C TYR A 195 3.19 -6.24 13.35
N THR A 196 4.43 -6.63 13.12
CA THR A 196 5.35 -7.18 14.14
C THR A 196 6.72 -6.53 13.97
N GLU A 197 7.17 -5.83 15.00
CA GLU A 197 8.41 -5.06 14.98
C GLU A 197 9.36 -5.57 16.06
N SER A 198 10.64 -5.64 15.72
CA SER A 198 11.74 -5.89 16.65
C SER A 198 12.96 -5.06 16.24
N ALA A 199 14.04 -5.12 17.03
CA ALA A 199 15.29 -4.47 16.67
C ALA A 199 15.94 -5.04 15.39
N SER A 200 15.59 -6.28 15.01
CA SER A 200 16.22 -7.01 13.90
C SER A 200 15.33 -7.13 12.66
N TYR A 201 14.02 -6.89 12.78
CA TYR A 201 13.10 -7.06 11.66
C TYR A 201 11.79 -6.31 11.86
N VAL A 202 11.08 -6.04 10.76
CA VAL A 202 9.70 -5.57 10.73
C VAL A 202 8.90 -6.44 9.76
N LYS A 203 7.71 -6.87 10.19
CA LYS A 203 6.75 -7.59 9.35
C LYS A 203 5.45 -6.83 9.32
N ASP A 204 5.05 -6.38 8.13
CA ASP A 204 3.82 -5.67 7.89
C ASP A 204 2.92 -6.47 6.96
N MET A 205 1.62 -6.44 7.24
CA MET A 205 0.57 -6.95 6.38
C MET A 205 -0.53 -5.91 6.31
N VAL A 206 -0.72 -5.33 5.12
CA VAL A 206 -1.76 -4.35 4.82
C VAL A 206 -2.87 -5.01 4.04
N THR A 207 -4.09 -5.03 4.56
CA THR A 207 -5.31 -5.43 3.85
C THR A 207 -6.12 -4.19 3.50
N MET A 208 -6.55 -4.05 2.25
CA MET A 208 -7.29 -2.89 1.75
C MET A 208 -8.60 -3.29 1.08
N ASN A 209 -9.65 -2.56 1.44
CA ASN A 209 -10.95 -2.56 0.80
C ASN A 209 -11.36 -1.11 0.62
N LEU A 210 -10.93 -0.48 -0.47
CA LEU A 210 -11.05 0.96 -0.69
C LEU A 210 -11.75 1.23 -2.02
N LEU A 211 -12.56 2.27 -2.05
CA LEU A 211 -13.19 2.80 -3.25
C LEU A 211 -12.80 4.27 -3.39
N TYR A 212 -12.41 4.61 -4.61
CA TYR A 212 -12.02 5.94 -5.02
C TYR A 212 -12.90 6.37 -6.18
N GLU A 213 -13.56 7.51 -6.04
CA GLU A 213 -14.49 8.05 -7.04
C GLU A 213 -14.04 9.47 -7.40
N ASP A 214 -13.49 9.67 -8.60
CA ASP A 214 -13.23 11.02 -9.13
C ASP A 214 -14.51 11.57 -9.75
N THR A 215 -15.19 12.43 -8.99
CA THR A 215 -16.47 13.03 -9.40
C THR A 215 -16.34 14.01 -10.57
N SER A 216 -15.14 14.50 -10.85
CA SER A 216 -14.90 15.42 -11.96
C SER A 216 -14.75 14.70 -13.30
N LEU A 217 -14.28 13.45 -13.27
CA LEU A 217 -14.01 12.63 -14.45
C LEU A 217 -15.03 11.51 -14.65
N GLY A 218 -15.83 11.20 -13.64
CA GLY A 218 -16.72 10.03 -13.66
C GLY A 218 -15.95 8.72 -13.68
N TYR A 219 -14.77 8.70 -13.06
CA TYR A 219 -13.87 7.54 -13.01
C TYR A 219 -13.86 6.96 -11.60
N SER A 220 -13.92 5.63 -11.48
CA SER A 220 -13.83 4.95 -10.20
C SER A 220 -12.81 3.82 -10.21
N LEU A 221 -12.08 3.69 -9.10
CA LEU A 221 -11.12 2.63 -8.86
C LEU A 221 -11.41 1.98 -7.51
N ALA A 222 -11.45 0.66 -7.46
CA ALA A 222 -11.71 -0.05 -6.22
C ALA A 222 -10.68 -1.16 -5.96
N TYR A 223 -10.24 -1.25 -4.70
CA TYR A 223 -9.39 -2.31 -4.18
C TYR A 223 -10.26 -3.25 -3.37
N SER A 224 -10.23 -4.54 -3.68
CA SER A 224 -11.04 -5.55 -3.00
C SER A 224 -10.14 -6.66 -2.48
N ASN A 225 -10.16 -6.84 -1.16
CA ASN A 225 -9.34 -7.81 -0.45
C ASN A 225 -7.88 -7.79 -0.89
N LEU A 226 -7.34 -6.60 -1.15
CA LEU A 226 -5.96 -6.46 -1.59
C LEU A 226 -5.05 -6.54 -0.37
N VAL A 227 -4.15 -7.52 -0.37
CA VAL A 227 -3.22 -7.81 0.71
C VAL A 227 -1.80 -7.56 0.22
N PHE A 228 -1.15 -6.58 0.82
CA PHE A 228 0.29 -6.34 0.68
C PHE A 228 1.01 -6.87 1.93
N THR A 229 2.11 -7.58 1.76
CA THR A 229 3.00 -7.96 2.87
C THR A 229 4.41 -7.46 2.62
N ASP A 230 5.10 -7.12 3.69
CA ASP A 230 6.50 -6.71 3.70
C ASP A 230 7.17 -7.33 4.93
N ASP A 231 8.16 -8.19 4.71
CA ASP A 231 9.01 -8.76 5.76
C ASP A 231 10.43 -8.25 5.55
N THR A 232 10.78 -7.23 6.32
CA THR A 232 12.08 -6.57 6.30
C THR A 232 12.97 -7.13 7.40
N ASP A 233 14.10 -7.72 7.01
CA ASP A 233 15.17 -8.20 7.89
C ASP A 233 16.33 -7.19 7.89
N TYR A 234 16.48 -6.46 9.00
CA TYR A 234 17.54 -5.45 9.16
C TYR A 234 18.93 -6.05 9.37
N VAL A 235 19.03 -7.34 9.69
CA VAL A 235 20.32 -8.02 9.89
C VAL A 235 20.90 -8.42 8.55
N ASN A 236 20.05 -8.93 7.66
CA ASN A 236 20.44 -9.34 6.31
C ASN A 236 20.27 -8.23 5.27
N GLU A 237 19.71 -7.08 5.68
CA GLU A 237 19.45 -5.92 4.83
C GLU A 237 18.54 -6.25 3.64
N LEU A 238 17.65 -7.24 3.80
CA LEU A 238 16.71 -7.69 2.77
C LEU A 238 15.26 -7.44 3.20
N ALA A 239 14.40 -7.17 2.23
CA ALA A 239 12.96 -7.19 2.38
C ALA A 239 12.34 -8.17 1.39
N THR A 240 11.34 -8.92 1.82
CA THR A 240 10.50 -9.74 0.93
C THR A 240 9.08 -9.20 0.92
N GLN A 241 8.56 -8.92 -0.26
CA GLN A 241 7.27 -8.29 -0.47
C GLN A 241 6.34 -9.17 -1.28
N SER A 242 5.05 -9.12 -1.00
CA SER A 242 4.03 -9.71 -1.88
C SER A 242 2.76 -8.87 -1.91
N LEU A 243 2.03 -8.98 -3.01
CA LEU A 243 0.77 -8.31 -3.27
C LEU A 243 -0.22 -9.28 -3.89
N ASN A 244 -1.38 -9.46 -3.27
CA ASN A 244 -2.41 -10.39 -3.72
C ASN A 244 -3.80 -9.80 -3.56
N GLY A 245 -4.67 -9.91 -4.55
CA GLY A 245 -6.06 -9.45 -4.43
C GLY A 245 -6.66 -9.02 -5.75
N ARG A 246 -7.53 -8.00 -5.72
CA ARG A 246 -8.20 -7.52 -6.92
C ARG A 246 -8.28 -6.00 -6.97
N ILE A 247 -8.05 -5.47 -8.16
CA ILE A 247 -8.26 -4.06 -8.50
C ILE A 247 -9.33 -3.98 -9.57
N TYR A 248 -10.29 -3.09 -9.37
CA TYR A 248 -11.36 -2.75 -10.31
C TYR A 248 -11.10 -1.35 -10.87
N ASP A 249 -11.10 -1.23 -12.18
CA ASP A 249 -11.02 0.01 -12.94
C ASP A 249 -12.35 0.23 -13.68
N SER A 250 -12.95 1.41 -13.53
CA SER A 250 -14.29 1.68 -14.07
C SER A 250 -14.41 1.49 -15.58
N ASP A 251 -13.31 1.68 -16.31
CA ASP A 251 -13.31 1.65 -17.77
C ASP A 251 -13.00 0.25 -18.31
N TYR A 252 -12.13 -0.48 -17.62
CA TYR A 252 -11.56 -1.73 -18.15
C TYR A 252 -12.10 -3.00 -17.48
N GLY A 253 -12.66 -2.91 -16.27
CA GLY A 253 -13.04 -4.07 -15.48
C GLY A 253 -12.04 -4.35 -14.37
N TYR A 254 -11.94 -5.59 -13.92
CA TYR A 254 -11.01 -5.96 -12.85
C TYR A 254 -9.86 -6.84 -13.31
N VAL A 255 -8.75 -6.74 -12.58
CA VAL A 255 -7.62 -7.66 -12.68
C VAL A 255 -7.39 -8.33 -11.33
N VAL A 256 -7.02 -9.61 -11.35
CA VAL A 256 -6.56 -10.35 -10.17
C VAL A 256 -5.06 -10.22 -10.10
N ILE A 257 -4.53 -9.98 -8.91
CA ILE A 257 -3.10 -9.83 -8.68
C ILE A 257 -2.67 -10.99 -7.81
N ASP A 258 -1.62 -11.67 -8.24
CA ASP A 258 -1.02 -12.78 -7.52
C ASP A 258 0.51 -12.62 -7.54
N THR A 259 1.13 -12.71 -6.37
CA THR A 259 2.59 -12.80 -6.27
C THR A 259 2.95 -14.27 -6.18
N ALA A 260 3.35 -14.84 -7.32
CA ALA A 260 3.75 -16.24 -7.39
C ALA A 260 5.02 -16.51 -6.58
N GLU A 261 6.01 -15.60 -6.68
CA GLU A 261 7.24 -15.63 -5.92
C GLU A 261 7.46 -14.26 -5.24
N PRO A 262 7.68 -14.21 -3.92
CA PRO A 262 7.88 -12.94 -3.21
C PRO A 262 9.00 -12.10 -3.84
N VAL A 263 8.73 -10.81 -3.98
CA VAL A 263 9.69 -9.84 -4.50
C VAL A 263 10.75 -9.56 -3.43
N VAL A 264 12.01 -9.88 -3.75
CA VAL A 264 13.15 -9.70 -2.85
C VAL A 264 13.87 -8.40 -3.18
N MET A 265 14.01 -7.53 -2.19
CA MET A 265 14.63 -6.22 -2.28
C MET A 265 15.81 -6.08 -1.32
N ASP A 266 16.90 -5.48 -1.76
CA ASP A 266 17.95 -4.95 -0.91
C ASP A 266 17.49 -3.63 -0.29
N THR A 267 17.40 -3.59 1.03
CA THR A 267 16.90 -2.40 1.77
C THR A 267 17.90 -1.24 1.80
N VAL A 268 19.18 -1.50 1.49
CA VAL A 268 20.24 -0.49 1.45
C VAL A 268 20.35 0.13 0.07
N THR A 269 20.34 -0.69 -0.98
CA THR A 269 20.46 -0.19 -2.37
C THR A 269 19.11 0.12 -3.00
N GLY A 270 18.03 -0.46 -2.46
CA GLY A 270 16.69 -0.47 -3.04
C GLY A 270 16.51 -1.54 -4.09
N PHE A 271 17.56 -2.17 -4.62
CA PHE A 271 17.43 -3.01 -5.82
C PHE A 271 16.65 -4.31 -5.59
N TYR A 272 15.89 -4.71 -6.61
CA TYR A 272 15.21 -6.01 -6.66
C TYR A 272 16.13 -7.09 -7.20
N TYR A 273 16.13 -8.24 -6.54
CA TYR A 273 16.92 -9.40 -6.94
C TYR A 273 16.10 -10.46 -7.65
N ASP A 274 14.90 -10.71 -7.14
CA ASP A 274 14.07 -11.84 -7.52
C ASP A 274 12.60 -11.54 -7.23
N GLY A 275 11.69 -12.31 -7.83
CA GLY A 275 10.27 -12.26 -7.59
C GLY A 275 9.43 -12.24 -8.86
N GLU A 276 8.17 -12.62 -8.71
CA GLU A 276 7.21 -12.74 -9.81
C GLU A 276 5.83 -12.26 -9.37
N ILE A 277 5.27 -11.32 -10.11
CA ILE A 277 3.88 -10.86 -9.94
C ILE A 277 3.12 -11.10 -11.25
N PHE A 278 1.94 -11.68 -11.13
CA PHE A 278 0.97 -11.85 -12.20
C PHE A 278 -0.21 -10.91 -11.99
N ILE A 279 -0.63 -10.29 -13.09
CA ILE A 279 -1.84 -9.45 -13.16
C ILE A 279 -2.74 -10.08 -14.21
N ASP A 280 -3.72 -10.84 -13.75
CA ASP A 280 -4.57 -11.67 -14.59
C ASP A 280 -5.89 -10.98 -14.93
N GLY A 281 -6.18 -10.95 -16.23
CA GLY A 281 -7.44 -10.54 -16.81
C GLY A 281 -8.35 -11.74 -17.14
N THR A 282 -9.20 -11.55 -18.15
CA THR A 282 -10.05 -12.61 -18.71
C THR A 282 -9.34 -13.33 -19.86
N SER A 283 -9.84 -14.52 -20.23
CA SER A 283 -9.47 -15.23 -21.46
C SER A 283 -7.97 -15.52 -21.61
N GLY A 284 -7.31 -15.87 -20.51
CA GLY A 284 -5.86 -16.17 -20.49
C GLY A 284 -4.97 -14.94 -20.60
N SER A 285 -5.54 -13.72 -20.66
CA SER A 285 -4.72 -12.52 -20.74
C SER A 285 -4.08 -12.21 -19.38
N SER A 286 -2.76 -11.98 -19.35
CA SER A 286 -1.99 -11.73 -18.14
C SER A 286 -0.82 -10.76 -18.40
N VAL A 287 -0.47 -9.95 -17.40
CA VAL A 287 0.84 -9.29 -17.36
C VAL A 287 1.70 -9.99 -16.33
N TRP A 288 2.89 -10.42 -16.75
CA TRP A 288 3.90 -10.99 -15.89
C TRP A 288 5.00 -9.97 -15.62
N LEU A 289 5.20 -9.63 -14.36
CA LEU A 289 6.30 -8.82 -13.88
C LEU A 289 7.33 -9.74 -13.25
N LEU A 290 8.49 -9.82 -13.88
CA LEU A 290 9.63 -10.62 -13.42
C LEU A 290 10.73 -9.68 -12.92
N PHE A 291 11.14 -9.89 -11.68
CA PHE A 291 12.21 -9.13 -11.03
C PHE A 291 13.50 -9.93 -11.13
N THR A 292 14.54 -9.42 -11.79
CA THR A 292 15.82 -10.13 -11.94
C THR A 292 17.00 -9.20 -11.80
N GLY A 293 17.85 -9.39 -10.78
CA GLY A 293 19.20 -8.85 -10.76
C GLY A 293 19.34 -7.36 -11.12
N ASN A 294 18.48 -6.52 -10.53
CA ASN A 294 18.31 -5.07 -10.71
C ASN A 294 17.37 -4.60 -11.85
N ASP A 295 16.82 -5.52 -12.65
CA ASP A 295 15.87 -5.19 -13.71
C ASP A 295 14.46 -5.70 -13.36
N ILE A 296 13.46 -5.04 -13.96
CA ILE A 296 12.06 -5.47 -13.95
C ILE A 296 11.65 -5.68 -15.40
N ILE A 297 11.29 -6.91 -15.73
CA ILE A 297 10.83 -7.30 -17.05
C ILE A 297 9.31 -7.43 -16.99
N ALA A 298 8.60 -6.61 -17.75
CA ALA A 298 7.17 -6.73 -17.94
C ALA A 298 6.88 -7.45 -19.25
N ARG A 299 6.06 -8.49 -19.21
CA ARG A 299 5.59 -9.19 -20.40
C ARG A 299 4.07 -9.31 -20.40
N LEU A 300 3.49 -9.25 -21.58
CA LEU A 300 2.05 -9.36 -21.78
C LEU A 300 1.73 -10.64 -22.54
N GLU A 301 0.85 -11.43 -21.98
CA GLU A 301 0.08 -12.44 -22.71
C GLU A 301 -1.28 -11.82 -23.01
N ALA A 302 -1.51 -11.40 -24.26
CA ALA A 302 -2.77 -10.74 -24.66
C ALA A 302 -3.88 -11.74 -25.05
N GLY A 303 -3.59 -13.04 -25.04
CA GLY A 303 -4.51 -14.11 -25.41
C GLY A 303 -4.03 -15.48 -24.94
N ASP A 304 -4.85 -16.51 -25.10
CA ASP A 304 -4.63 -17.87 -24.55
C ASP A 304 -3.61 -18.71 -25.36
N ASP A 305 -2.54 -18.09 -25.86
CA ASP A 305 -1.52 -18.73 -26.69
C ASP A 305 -0.26 -19.15 -25.91
N ASN A 306 -0.18 -18.84 -24.61
CA ASN A 306 0.97 -19.11 -23.74
C ASN A 306 2.27 -18.48 -24.23
N LEU A 307 2.18 -17.39 -25.00
CA LEU A 307 3.32 -16.62 -25.46
C LEU A 307 3.28 -15.21 -24.86
N PHE A 308 4.31 -14.92 -24.07
CA PHE A 308 4.53 -13.61 -23.52
C PHE A 308 5.26 -12.73 -24.53
N ASP A 309 4.60 -11.68 -24.98
CA ASP A 309 5.22 -10.60 -25.75
C ASP A 309 5.91 -9.63 -24.78
N ASP A 310 7.18 -9.29 -25.06
CA ASP A 310 7.88 -8.26 -24.29
C ASP A 310 7.14 -6.92 -24.46
N LEU A 311 6.71 -6.34 -23.35
CA LEU A 311 6.19 -4.98 -23.36
C LEU A 311 7.37 -4.00 -23.55
N PRO A 312 7.17 -2.85 -24.23
CA PRO A 312 8.23 -1.85 -24.31
C PRO A 312 8.76 -1.49 -22.91
N PRO A 313 10.00 -1.00 -22.77
CA PRO A 313 10.54 -0.61 -21.47
C PRO A 313 9.93 0.75 -21.03
N TRP A 314 8.67 0.77 -20.63
CA TRP A 314 8.05 1.91 -19.95
C TRP A 314 8.39 1.93 -18.45
N TYR A 315 8.99 0.85 -17.93
CA TYR A 315 9.44 0.69 -16.54
C TYR A 315 10.95 0.88 -16.30
N ALA A 316 11.76 1.10 -17.33
CA ALA A 316 13.23 1.05 -17.22
C ALA A 316 13.94 2.42 -17.10
N ASN A 317 13.25 3.48 -16.65
CA ASN A 317 13.85 4.81 -16.44
C ASN A 317 13.74 5.32 -15.01
#